data_AF-A0A414NXI8-F1
#
_entry.id   AF-A0A414NXI8-F1
#
_cell.length_a   1.000
_cell.length_b   1.000
_cell.length_c   1.000
_cell.angle_alpha   90.00
_cell.angle_beta   90.00
_cell.angle_gamma   90.00
#
_symmetry.space_group_name_H-M   'P 1'
#
loop_
_entity.id
_entity.type
_entity.pdbx_description
1 polymer ?
#
loop_
_entity_poly.entity_id
_entity_poly.type
_entity_poly.pdbx_seq_one_letter_code
_entity_poly.pdbx_strand_id
1 'polypeptide(L)'
;MDNPDKTKSSGTPQKAGLWKTKRKEILLGSAIAIGLVFLGAWGIRALMPGHEAVKQTAAASIGLVDMQKVMEAHPDYEKLQTLQKEYKSLELSLKDTEKLPEMQVEPPAVESKPFDDSVWQKNAQTVIGGRTELEREAKKVEKAYREAHEAEYESRRKAVDEDYQNAILNLNIKIDNQKAMHHPWTKQQDLDEERAGWENQRALLQEERGMRQQELAKAWEREVNDYVQSVMGPKLAAWREKAKSSLSQQKSAAVLKQSEAQQRDTAAMQQQMQMTAAQKLQQRAQIKEMMAQKAEEIQALDTHIRNDISGKAAKIAILHHFTMILANPAEDLAFKLPVNLPASMKPERFMPVVGSDTEDVTDELVSEVSTLSDDGADGSSENS
;
A
#
# COMPACT_ATOMS: atom_id res chain seq x y z
N MET A 1 -45.54 -20.13 -58.63
CA MET A 1 -46.60 -19.11 -58.51
C MET A 1 -46.16 -17.91 -59.33
N ASP A 2 -46.87 -17.74 -60.46
CA ASP A 2 -47.27 -16.49 -61.14
C ASP A 2 -46.25 -15.53 -61.80
N ASN A 3 -46.06 -15.73 -63.12
CA ASN A 3 -46.52 -14.88 -64.27
C ASN A 3 -46.01 -13.39 -64.44
N PRO A 4 -46.19 -12.72 -65.62
CA PRO A 4 -45.24 -12.64 -66.75
C PRO A 4 -45.17 -11.22 -67.43
N ASP A 5 -44.86 -11.17 -68.74
CA ASP A 5 -45.15 -10.13 -69.78
C ASP A 5 -44.12 -8.99 -69.99
N LYS A 6 -43.78 -8.46 -71.19
CA LYS A 6 -44.34 -8.48 -72.57
C LYS A 6 -43.32 -7.78 -73.53
N THR A 7 -42.90 -8.32 -74.69
CA THR A 7 -43.41 -8.28 -76.09
C THR A 7 -42.76 -7.29 -77.09
N LYS A 8 -42.65 -7.80 -78.33
CA LYS A 8 -42.07 -7.31 -79.61
C LYS A 8 -42.97 -6.32 -80.40
N SER A 9 -42.45 -5.74 -81.50
CA SER A 9 -42.87 -5.93 -82.94
C SER A 9 -42.49 -4.70 -83.83
N SER A 10 -41.77 -4.83 -84.96
CA SER A 10 -42.19 -4.91 -86.41
C SER A 10 -42.98 -3.70 -86.95
N GLY A 11 -42.90 -3.19 -88.19
CA GLY A 11 -42.31 -3.60 -89.48
C GLY A 11 -42.68 -2.57 -90.60
N THR A 12 -42.11 -2.75 -91.80
CA THR A 12 -42.19 -1.97 -93.06
C THR A 12 -43.57 -1.86 -93.76
N PRO A 13 -43.73 -1.07 -94.86
CA PRO A 13 -43.79 -1.69 -96.21
C PRO A 13 -43.30 -0.88 -97.46
N GLN A 14 -43.31 -1.57 -98.62
CA GLN A 14 -42.88 -1.29 -100.01
C GLN A 14 -43.71 -0.27 -100.86
N LYS A 15 -43.18 0.25 -101.99
CA LYS A 15 -43.44 -0.20 -103.40
C LYS A 15 -42.96 0.76 -104.53
N ALA A 16 -42.49 0.14 -105.64
CA ALA A 16 -42.53 0.45 -107.11
C ALA A 16 -42.10 1.85 -107.64
N GLY A 17 -41.46 2.07 -108.80
CA GLY A 17 -41.12 1.29 -109.99
C GLY A 17 -41.34 2.16 -111.25
N LEU A 18 -40.30 2.62 -111.95
CA LEU A 18 -40.43 3.16 -113.33
C LEU A 18 -39.18 2.89 -114.16
N TRP A 19 -39.44 2.25 -115.29
CA TRP A 19 -38.51 1.59 -116.20
C TRP A 19 -37.98 2.53 -117.28
N LYS A 20 -36.74 2.27 -117.69
CA LYS A 20 -36.33 2.09 -119.08
C LYS A 20 -36.80 3.14 -120.12
N THR A 21 -36.15 4.29 -120.17
CA THR A 21 -36.12 5.09 -121.43
C THR A 21 -34.86 5.93 -121.71
N LYS A 22 -33.83 5.98 -120.86
CA LYS A 22 -32.65 6.86 -121.14
C LYS A 22 -31.28 6.24 -120.83
N ARG A 23 -30.96 5.13 -121.50
CA ARG A 23 -29.71 4.34 -121.29
C ARG A 23 -28.43 4.94 -121.90
N LYS A 24 -28.46 6.04 -122.66
CA LYS A 24 -27.25 6.60 -123.30
C LYS A 24 -26.76 7.93 -122.70
N GLU A 25 -27.59 8.64 -121.95
CA GLU A 25 -27.22 9.92 -121.31
C GLU A 25 -26.65 9.75 -119.89
N ILE A 26 -26.99 8.66 -119.19
CA ILE A 26 -26.52 8.39 -117.82
C ILE A 26 -25.10 7.77 -117.80
N LEU A 27 -24.72 7.07 -118.87
CA LEU A 27 -23.37 6.47 -118.99
C LEU A 27 -22.26 7.52 -119.20
N LEU A 28 -22.59 8.70 -119.76
CA LEU A 28 -21.61 9.77 -119.97
C LEU A 28 -21.42 10.67 -118.73
N GLY A 29 -22.45 10.77 -117.87
CA GLY A 29 -22.33 11.43 -116.55
C GLY A 29 -21.64 10.57 -115.48
N SER A 30 -21.75 9.24 -115.58
CA SER A 30 -21.14 8.28 -114.65
C SER A 30 -19.60 8.23 -114.76
N ALA A 31 -19.04 8.41 -115.96
CA ALA A 31 -17.58 8.34 -116.18
C ALA A 31 -16.83 9.57 -115.62
N ILE A 32 -17.45 10.76 -115.63
CA ILE A 32 -16.84 12.00 -115.12
C ILE A 32 -16.92 12.05 -113.58
N ALA A 33 -17.99 11.52 -112.99
CA ALA A 33 -18.14 11.44 -111.53
C ALA A 33 -17.14 10.46 -110.88
N ILE A 34 -16.84 9.33 -111.52
CA ILE A 34 -15.85 8.37 -111.00
C ILE A 34 -14.42 8.93 -111.08
N GLY A 35 -14.09 9.70 -112.13
CA GLY A 35 -12.78 10.36 -112.25
C GLY A 35 -12.49 11.39 -111.16
N LEU A 36 -13.49 12.15 -110.72
CA LEU A 36 -13.34 13.14 -109.63
C LEU A 36 -13.21 12.48 -108.24
N VAL A 37 -13.83 11.32 -108.02
CA VAL A 37 -13.71 10.59 -106.74
C VAL A 37 -12.32 9.97 -106.58
N PHE A 38 -11.73 9.43 -107.65
CA PHE A 38 -10.37 8.87 -107.57
C PHE A 38 -9.27 9.95 -107.44
N LEU A 39 -9.44 11.11 -108.07
CA LEU A 39 -8.52 12.25 -107.88
C LEU A 39 -8.64 12.89 -106.49
N GLY A 40 -9.86 12.94 -105.92
CA GLY A 40 -10.08 13.39 -104.54
C GLY A 40 -9.52 12.43 -103.49
N ALA A 41 -9.66 11.11 -103.69
CA ALA A 41 -9.15 10.10 -102.76
C ALA A 41 -7.60 10.00 -102.76
N TRP A 42 -6.95 10.30 -103.89
CA TRP A 42 -5.48 10.32 -103.98
C TRP A 42 -4.87 11.60 -103.36
N GLY A 43 -5.53 12.76 -103.51
CA GLY A 43 -5.09 14.02 -102.92
C GLY A 43 -5.18 14.06 -101.38
N ILE A 44 -6.15 13.38 -100.78
CA ILE A 44 -6.32 13.35 -99.31
C ILE A 44 -5.34 12.40 -98.62
N ARG A 45 -4.75 11.43 -99.32
CA ARG A 45 -3.74 10.50 -98.76
C ARG A 45 -2.30 10.99 -98.86
N ALA A 46 -2.01 11.96 -99.75
CA ALA A 46 -0.67 12.53 -99.92
C ALA A 46 -0.39 13.73 -98.98
N LEU A 47 -1.39 14.22 -98.24
CA LEU A 47 -1.32 15.44 -97.42
C LEU A 47 -1.82 15.22 -95.98
N MET A 48 -1.53 14.06 -95.38
CA MET A 48 -1.50 13.90 -93.93
C MET A 48 -0.09 13.49 -93.49
N PRO A 49 0.61 14.27 -92.65
CA PRO A 49 1.76 13.75 -91.93
C PRO A 49 1.27 12.58 -91.06
N GLY A 50 1.97 11.45 -91.15
CA GLY A 50 1.67 10.28 -90.33
C GLY A 50 1.57 10.70 -88.87
N HIS A 51 0.51 10.28 -88.18
CA HIS A 51 0.53 10.26 -86.73
C HIS A 51 1.80 9.49 -86.33
N GLU A 52 2.75 10.21 -85.73
CA GLU A 52 3.72 9.57 -84.88
C GLU A 52 2.92 8.71 -83.92
N ALA A 53 3.21 7.41 -83.91
CA ALA A 53 2.75 6.56 -82.83
C ALA A 53 3.15 7.27 -81.54
N VAL A 54 2.16 7.45 -80.65
CA VAL A 54 2.37 7.92 -79.28
C VAL A 54 3.66 7.26 -78.79
N LYS A 55 4.71 8.05 -78.56
CA LYS A 55 5.84 7.61 -77.75
C LYS A 55 5.20 7.17 -76.45
N GLN A 56 5.10 5.85 -76.26
CA GLN A 56 4.93 5.28 -74.94
C GLN A 56 6.04 5.92 -74.11
N THR A 57 5.64 6.80 -73.20
CA THR A 57 6.44 7.17 -72.04
C THR A 57 7.03 5.88 -71.52
N ALA A 58 8.37 5.85 -71.39
CA ALA A 58 9.08 4.69 -70.88
C ALA A 58 8.32 4.15 -69.68
N ALA A 59 7.88 2.89 -69.75
CA ALA A 59 7.24 2.24 -68.61
C ALA A 59 8.18 2.40 -67.42
N ALA A 60 7.67 2.95 -66.31
CA ALA A 60 8.47 3.13 -65.11
C ALA A 60 9.09 1.77 -64.78
N SER A 61 10.41 1.74 -64.57
CA SER A 61 11.13 0.47 -64.37
C SER A 61 11.21 0.07 -62.89
N ILE A 62 10.87 1.00 -61.99
CA ILE A 62 11.01 0.87 -60.54
C ILE A 62 9.70 1.30 -59.87
N GLY A 63 9.17 0.44 -58.99
CA GLY A 63 8.03 0.79 -58.13
C GLY A 63 8.48 1.48 -56.84
N LEU A 64 7.70 2.43 -56.34
CA LEU A 64 7.89 3.08 -55.04
C LEU A 64 6.70 2.75 -54.14
N VAL A 65 6.97 2.43 -52.87
CA VAL A 65 5.94 2.04 -51.90
C VAL A 65 6.14 2.77 -50.58
N ASP A 66 5.09 3.39 -50.06
CA ASP A 66 5.06 3.87 -48.67
C ASP A 66 4.85 2.68 -47.71
N MET A 67 5.95 2.21 -47.12
CA MET A 67 5.94 1.03 -46.25
C MET A 67 5.05 1.24 -45.02
N GLN A 68 4.93 2.47 -44.53
CA GLN A 68 4.13 2.75 -43.34
C GLN A 68 2.63 2.55 -43.63
N LYS A 69 2.15 3.07 -44.76
CA LYS A 69 0.75 2.87 -45.19
C LYS A 69 0.43 1.41 -45.49
N VAL A 70 1.38 0.67 -46.06
CA VAL A 70 1.17 -0.76 -46.39
C VAL A 70 1.18 -1.63 -45.14
N MET A 71 2.04 -1.33 -44.16
CA MET A 71 2.00 -1.99 -42.86
C MET A 71 0.69 -1.72 -42.12
N GLU A 72 0.18 -0.49 -42.17
CA GLU A 72 -1.11 -0.12 -41.56
C GLU A 72 -2.31 -0.89 -42.14
N ALA A 73 -2.21 -1.30 -43.41
CA ALA A 73 -3.24 -2.08 -44.09
C ALA A 73 -3.17 -3.60 -43.82
N HIS A 74 -2.14 -4.10 -43.14
CA HIS A 74 -1.97 -5.52 -42.85
C HIS A 74 -2.90 -5.99 -41.71
N PRO A 75 -3.59 -7.14 -41.82
CA PRO A 75 -4.55 -7.61 -40.80
C PRO A 75 -3.95 -7.79 -39.39
N ASP A 76 -2.69 -8.19 -39.29
CA ASP A 76 -1.99 -8.35 -38.00
C ASP A 76 -1.33 -7.08 -37.44
N TYR A 77 -1.46 -5.93 -38.11
CA TYR A 77 -0.84 -4.68 -37.65
C TYR A 77 -1.40 -4.19 -36.30
N GLU A 78 -2.69 -4.38 -36.06
CA GLU A 78 -3.30 -4.06 -34.76
C GLU A 78 -2.68 -4.89 -33.62
N LYS A 79 -2.37 -6.16 -33.88
CA LYS A 79 -1.70 -7.05 -32.91
C LYS A 79 -0.27 -6.59 -32.62
N LEU A 80 0.45 -6.08 -33.63
CA LEU A 80 1.76 -5.50 -33.43
C LEU A 80 1.68 -4.22 -32.56
N GLN A 81 0.68 -3.36 -32.78
CA GLN A 81 0.48 -2.18 -31.94
C GLN A 81 0.14 -2.52 -30.49
N THR A 82 -0.69 -3.55 -30.24
CA THR A 82 -1.01 -3.97 -28.86
C THR A 82 0.22 -4.49 -28.15
N LEU A 83 1.02 -5.35 -28.78
CA LEU A 83 2.28 -5.85 -28.22
C LEU A 83 3.27 -4.72 -27.90
N GLN A 84 3.39 -3.71 -28.78
CA GLN A 84 4.23 -2.54 -28.50
C GLN A 84 3.73 -1.68 -27.33
N LYS A 85 2.41 -1.55 -27.16
CA LYS A 85 1.81 -0.85 -26.01
C LYS A 85 2.07 -1.62 -24.71
N GLU A 86 1.93 -2.94 -24.72
CA GLU A 86 2.26 -3.83 -23.60
C GLU A 86 3.74 -3.75 -23.23
N TYR A 87 4.64 -3.75 -24.22
CA TYR A 87 6.08 -3.59 -23.97
C TYR A 87 6.39 -2.25 -23.28
N LYS A 88 5.80 -1.15 -23.76
CA LYS A 88 5.98 0.18 -23.15
C LYS A 88 5.42 0.27 -21.73
N SER A 89 4.29 -0.40 -21.45
CA SER A 89 3.72 -0.41 -20.11
C SER A 89 4.59 -1.21 -19.14
N LEU A 90 5.19 -2.32 -19.59
CA LEU A 90 6.18 -3.07 -18.83
C LEU A 90 7.45 -2.24 -18.57
N GLU A 91 7.95 -1.51 -19.56
CA GLU A 91 9.10 -0.60 -19.39
C GLU A 91 8.83 0.49 -18.34
N LEU A 92 7.63 1.08 -18.37
CA LEU A 92 7.19 2.06 -17.38
C LEU A 92 7.12 1.45 -15.97
N SER A 93 6.55 0.25 -15.85
CA SER A 93 6.48 -0.46 -14.56
C SER A 93 7.87 -0.75 -13.99
N LEU A 94 8.85 -1.07 -14.84
CA LEU A 94 10.24 -1.28 -14.43
C LEU A 94 10.85 0.02 -13.90
N LYS A 95 10.70 1.13 -14.64
CA LYS A 95 11.19 2.46 -14.22
C LYS A 95 10.57 2.93 -12.90
N ASP A 96 9.29 2.66 -12.69
CA ASP A 96 8.60 2.99 -11.44
C ASP A 96 9.11 2.15 -10.28
N THR A 97 9.40 0.85 -10.50
CA THR A 97 10.04 0.04 -9.47
C THR A 97 11.46 0.49 -9.15
N GLU A 98 12.24 0.99 -10.12
CA GLU A 98 13.61 1.49 -9.94
C GLU A 98 13.70 2.80 -9.15
N LYS A 99 12.72 3.69 -9.32
CA LYS A 99 12.70 5.01 -8.67
C LYS A 99 12.28 5.00 -7.21
N LEU A 100 11.66 3.93 -6.72
CA LEU A 100 11.21 3.86 -5.34
C LEU A 100 12.44 3.80 -4.41
N PRO A 101 12.67 4.83 -3.57
CA PRO A 101 13.72 4.75 -2.57
C PRO A 101 13.44 3.56 -1.64
N GLU A 102 14.51 2.90 -1.20
CA GLU A 102 14.43 1.95 -0.09
C GLU A 102 13.92 2.74 1.12
N MET A 103 12.61 2.61 1.40
CA MET A 103 11.98 3.29 2.51
C MET A 103 12.55 2.68 3.80
N GLN A 104 13.56 3.34 4.36
CA GLN A 104 14.10 2.99 5.67
C GLN A 104 13.05 3.37 6.71
N VAL A 105 12.20 2.40 7.04
CA VAL A 105 11.24 2.55 8.13
C VAL A 105 12.00 2.30 9.42
N GLU A 106 12.13 3.34 10.25
CA GLU A 106 12.64 3.14 11.60
C GLU A 106 11.65 2.26 12.39
N PRO A 107 12.13 1.26 13.15
CA PRO A 107 11.27 0.47 14.00
C PRO A 107 10.52 1.36 14.99
N PRO A 108 9.22 1.10 15.25
CA PRO A 108 8.52 1.80 16.30
C PRO A 108 9.20 1.56 17.65
N ALA A 109 9.25 2.59 18.47
CA ALA A 109 9.75 2.48 19.82
C ALA A 109 8.73 1.74 20.70
N VAL A 110 9.18 0.72 21.41
CA VAL A 110 8.37 -0.01 22.40
C VAL A 110 8.07 0.93 23.57
N GLU A 111 6.78 1.17 23.81
CA GLU A 111 6.31 2.00 24.91
C GLU A 111 6.78 1.44 26.27
N SER A 112 7.31 2.30 27.14
CA SER A 112 7.80 1.89 28.47
C SER A 112 6.66 1.67 29.48
N LYS A 113 5.52 2.34 29.29
CA LYS A 113 4.41 2.38 30.26
C LYS A 113 3.94 1.00 30.72
N PRO A 114 3.71 0.00 29.84
CA PRO A 114 3.26 -1.33 30.30
C PRO A 114 4.28 -2.04 31.20
N PHE A 115 5.58 -1.79 30.98
CA PHE A 115 6.66 -2.39 31.77
C PHE A 115 6.76 -1.71 33.14
N ASP A 116 6.66 -0.38 33.18
CA ASP A 116 6.65 0.43 34.40
C ASP A 116 5.44 0.09 35.30
N ASP A 117 4.25 -0.01 34.70
CA ASP A 117 3.03 -0.37 35.41
C ASP A 117 3.11 -1.77 36.02
N SER A 118 3.73 -2.73 35.33
CA SER A 118 3.94 -4.08 35.86
C SER A 118 4.84 -4.07 37.10
N VAL A 119 5.91 -3.26 37.10
CA VAL A 119 6.78 -3.08 38.26
C VAL A 119 5.99 -2.46 39.42
N TRP A 120 5.20 -1.43 39.15
CA TRP A 120 4.39 -0.77 40.16
C TRP A 120 3.37 -1.73 40.80
N GLN A 121 2.61 -2.48 39.99
CA GLN A 121 1.62 -3.43 40.49
C GLN A 121 2.27 -4.53 41.36
N LYS A 122 3.37 -5.13 40.90
CA LYS A 122 4.09 -6.17 41.65
C LYS A 122 4.70 -5.63 42.94
N ASN A 123 5.27 -4.44 42.90
CA ASN A 123 5.82 -3.80 44.08
C ASN A 123 4.73 -3.45 45.09
N ALA A 124 3.62 -2.86 44.64
CA ALA A 124 2.49 -2.52 45.48
C ALA A 124 1.93 -3.77 46.19
N GLN A 125 1.74 -4.87 45.47
CA GLN A 125 1.29 -6.13 46.08
C GLN A 125 2.27 -6.66 47.14
N THR A 126 3.57 -6.62 46.84
CA THR A 126 4.63 -7.08 47.77
C THR A 126 4.69 -6.20 49.02
N VAL A 127 4.60 -4.88 48.84
CA VAL A 127 4.67 -3.90 49.93
C VAL A 127 3.42 -3.96 50.81
N ILE A 128 2.23 -4.04 50.20
CA ILE A 128 0.96 -4.16 50.95
C ILE A 128 0.94 -5.48 51.72
N GLY A 129 1.24 -6.61 51.06
CA GLY A 129 1.28 -7.93 51.70
C GLY A 129 2.24 -7.96 52.89
N GLY A 130 3.51 -7.59 52.66
CA GLY A 130 4.52 -7.59 53.72
C GLY A 130 4.20 -6.64 54.87
N ARG A 131 3.61 -5.47 54.60
CA ARG A 131 3.19 -4.54 55.65
C ARG A 131 2.09 -5.15 56.52
N THR A 132 1.08 -5.80 55.93
CA THR A 132 0.00 -6.41 56.71
C THR A 132 0.48 -7.57 57.59
N GLU A 133 1.46 -8.35 57.12
CA GLU A 133 2.10 -9.40 57.92
C GLU A 133 2.87 -8.81 59.11
N LEU A 134 3.67 -7.77 58.86
CA LEU A 134 4.40 -7.06 59.92
C LEU A 134 3.46 -6.41 60.95
N GLU A 135 2.34 -5.84 60.52
CA GLU A 135 1.32 -5.29 61.43
C GLU A 135 0.66 -6.39 62.27
N ARG A 136 0.39 -7.57 61.69
CA ARG A 136 -0.13 -8.72 62.44
C ARG A 136 0.88 -9.25 63.45
N GLU A 137 2.16 -9.32 63.07
CA GLU A 137 3.22 -9.71 64.00
C GLU A 137 3.38 -8.70 65.14
N ALA A 138 3.38 -7.40 64.84
CA ALA A 138 3.46 -6.35 65.86
C ALA A 138 2.32 -6.46 66.88
N LYS A 139 1.07 -6.66 66.42
CA LYS A 139 -0.08 -6.88 67.30
C LYS A 139 0.05 -8.14 68.16
N LYS A 140 0.62 -9.22 67.62
CA LYS A 140 0.88 -10.45 68.39
C LYS A 140 1.95 -10.23 69.47
N VAL A 141 3.03 -9.51 69.14
CA VAL A 141 4.10 -9.16 70.09
C VAL A 141 3.55 -8.26 71.19
N GLU A 142 2.77 -7.24 70.83
CA GLU A 142 2.12 -6.34 71.80
C GLU A 142 1.20 -7.12 72.75
N LYS A 143 0.32 -7.97 72.19
CA LYS A 143 -0.60 -8.78 72.98
C LYS A 143 0.14 -9.72 73.93
N ALA A 144 1.16 -10.43 73.45
CA ALA A 144 1.95 -11.34 74.28
C ALA A 144 2.68 -10.61 75.41
N TYR A 145 3.21 -9.40 75.15
CA TYR A 145 3.85 -8.60 76.17
C TYR A 145 2.86 -8.10 77.23
N ARG A 146 1.67 -7.65 76.79
CA ARG A 146 0.60 -7.24 77.70
C ARG A 146 0.12 -8.38 78.59
N GLU A 147 -0.15 -9.55 78.03
CA GLU A 147 -0.57 -10.73 78.79
C GLU A 147 0.50 -11.18 79.80
N ALA A 148 1.78 -11.12 79.44
CA ALA A 148 2.87 -11.53 80.33
C ALA A 148 3.08 -10.60 81.54
N HIS A 149 2.79 -9.30 81.40
CA HIS A 149 3.05 -8.28 82.41
C HIS A 149 1.78 -7.65 83.01
N GLU A 150 0.60 -8.17 82.65
CA GLU A 150 -0.69 -7.68 83.14
C GLU A 150 -0.78 -7.73 84.67
N ALA A 151 -0.29 -8.82 85.27
CA ALA A 151 -0.28 -8.98 86.73
C ALA A 151 0.58 -7.91 87.43
N GLU A 152 1.71 -7.55 86.84
CA GLU A 152 2.59 -6.50 87.37
C GLU A 152 1.93 -5.12 87.25
N TYR A 153 1.34 -4.82 86.10
CA TYR A 153 0.60 -3.57 85.88
C TYR A 153 -0.58 -3.42 86.84
N GLU A 154 -1.39 -4.46 87.00
CA GLU A 154 -2.52 -4.46 87.94
C GLU A 154 -2.05 -4.32 89.39
N SER A 155 -0.89 -4.90 89.76
CA SER A 155 -0.29 -4.67 91.07
C SER A 155 0.11 -3.21 91.27
N ARG A 156 0.78 -2.58 90.28
CA ARG A 156 1.16 -1.16 90.34
C ARG A 156 -0.08 -0.25 90.44
N ARG A 157 -1.13 -0.58 89.70
CA ARG A 157 -2.41 0.15 89.73
C ARG A 157 -3.11 0.02 91.08
N LYS A 158 -3.16 -1.18 91.67
CA LYS A 158 -3.73 -1.40 93.00
C LYS A 158 -2.97 -0.64 94.09
N ALA A 159 -1.64 -0.57 94.01
CA ALA A 159 -0.85 0.22 94.95
C ALA A 159 -1.23 1.71 94.91
N VAL A 160 -1.41 2.28 93.69
CA VAL A 160 -1.93 3.65 93.53
C VAL A 160 -3.34 3.78 94.13
N ASP A 161 -4.19 2.77 94.02
CA ASP A 161 -5.52 2.82 94.62
C ASP A 161 -5.50 2.78 96.14
N GLU A 162 -4.69 1.90 96.73
CA GLU A 162 -4.57 1.72 98.17
C GLU A 162 -4.06 2.99 98.87
N ASP A 163 -3.13 3.73 98.26
CA ASP A 163 -2.58 5.00 98.77
C ASP A 163 -3.69 6.05 99.04
N TYR A 164 -4.70 6.10 98.18
CA TYR A 164 -5.78 7.10 98.26
C TYR A 164 -7.07 6.54 98.87
N GLN A 165 -7.29 5.23 98.82
CA GLN A 165 -8.54 4.59 99.26
C GLN A 165 -8.84 4.89 100.74
N ASN A 166 -7.84 4.76 101.61
CA ASN A 166 -8.03 5.01 103.04
C ASN A 166 -8.33 6.48 103.35
N ALA A 167 -7.64 7.41 102.69
CA ALA A 167 -7.85 8.85 102.89
C ALA A 167 -9.24 9.29 102.41
N ILE A 168 -9.65 8.82 101.23
CA ILE A 168 -10.98 9.10 100.67
C ILE A 168 -12.08 8.46 101.52
N LEU A 169 -11.89 7.21 101.96
CA LEU A 169 -12.86 6.53 102.82
C LEU A 169 -13.04 7.28 104.15
N ASN A 170 -11.95 7.70 104.78
CA ASN A 170 -12.00 8.48 106.01
C ASN A 170 -12.77 9.80 105.84
N LEU A 171 -12.57 10.50 104.71
CA LEU A 171 -13.33 11.73 104.41
C LEU A 171 -14.82 11.43 104.18
N ASN A 172 -15.16 10.33 103.50
CA ASN A 172 -16.57 9.93 103.33
C ASN A 172 -17.23 9.63 104.68
N ILE A 173 -16.56 8.88 105.57
CA ILE A 173 -17.06 8.58 106.91
C ILE A 173 -17.28 9.87 107.71
N LYS A 174 -16.38 10.86 107.62
CA LYS A 174 -16.54 12.18 108.28
C LYS A 174 -17.75 12.94 107.75
N ILE A 175 -17.91 12.99 106.42
CA ILE A 175 -19.05 13.66 105.77
C ILE A 175 -20.37 12.99 106.18
N ASP A 176 -20.42 11.66 106.17
CA ASP A 176 -21.64 10.90 106.50
C ASP A 176 -22.02 11.01 107.98
N ASN A 177 -21.02 11.01 108.88
CA ASN A 177 -21.24 11.08 110.33
C ASN A 177 -21.23 12.50 110.89
N GLN A 178 -21.12 13.53 110.05
CA GLN A 178 -21.00 14.92 110.48
C GLN A 178 -22.04 15.28 111.56
N LYS A 179 -23.33 15.02 111.30
CA LYS A 179 -24.40 15.34 112.25
C LYS A 179 -24.27 14.66 113.61
N ALA A 180 -23.66 13.49 113.68
CA ALA A 180 -23.43 12.76 114.93
C ALA A 180 -22.18 13.25 115.69
N MET A 181 -21.25 13.94 115.00
CA MET A 181 -20.01 14.46 115.57
C MET A 181 -20.18 15.82 116.27
N HIS A 182 -21.29 16.53 116.04
CA HIS A 182 -21.54 17.87 116.60
C HIS A 182 -22.72 17.90 117.57
N HIS A 183 -22.75 18.91 118.45
CA HIS A 183 -23.85 19.10 119.38
C HIS A 183 -25.13 19.50 118.61
N PRO A 184 -26.33 19.06 119.03
CA PRO A 184 -27.62 19.46 118.42
C PRO A 184 -27.89 20.97 118.27
N TRP A 185 -27.08 21.84 118.90
CA TRP A 185 -27.24 23.30 118.87
C TRP A 185 -26.16 23.99 118.00
N THR A 186 -25.33 23.22 117.29
CA THR A 186 -24.31 23.75 116.38
C THR A 186 -24.98 24.49 115.22
N LYS A 187 -24.45 25.65 114.83
CA LYS A 187 -25.03 26.44 113.74
C LYS A 187 -24.88 25.69 112.42
N GLN A 188 -25.94 25.70 111.61
CA GLN A 188 -25.94 25.04 110.31
C GLN A 188 -24.87 25.58 109.36
N GLN A 189 -24.61 26.89 109.40
CA GLN A 189 -23.60 27.53 108.56
C GLN A 189 -22.19 26.97 108.81
N ASP A 190 -21.81 26.78 110.08
CA ASP A 190 -20.50 26.23 110.45
C ASP A 190 -20.36 24.77 109.96
N LEU A 191 -21.45 23.99 110.00
CA LEU A 191 -21.50 22.63 109.45
C LEU A 191 -21.38 22.61 107.93
N ASP A 192 -22.03 23.52 107.23
CA ASP A 192 -21.99 23.59 105.77
C ASP A 192 -20.59 24.00 105.27
N GLU A 193 -19.92 24.93 105.96
CA GLU A 193 -18.54 25.34 105.66
C GLU A 193 -17.54 24.20 105.88
N GLU A 194 -17.65 23.47 107.00
CA GLU A 194 -16.81 22.31 107.29
C GLU A 194 -17.02 21.17 106.28
N ARG A 195 -18.29 20.91 105.93
CA ARG A 195 -18.65 19.91 104.92
C ARG A 195 -18.06 20.27 103.57
N ALA A 196 -18.18 21.53 103.15
CA ALA A 196 -17.59 22.02 101.91
C ALA A 196 -16.06 21.83 101.92
N GLY A 197 -15.40 22.05 103.07
CA GLY A 197 -13.98 21.77 103.25
C GLY A 197 -13.60 20.30 103.01
N TRP A 198 -14.34 19.35 103.60
CA TRP A 198 -14.09 17.92 103.40
C TRP A 198 -14.44 17.45 101.98
N GLU A 199 -15.52 17.98 101.38
CA GLU A 199 -15.90 17.66 100.01
C GLU A 199 -14.85 18.14 99.01
N ASN A 200 -14.28 19.33 99.21
CA ASN A 200 -13.17 19.85 98.40
C ASN A 200 -11.92 18.98 98.56
N GLN A 201 -11.54 18.60 99.79
CA GLN A 201 -10.40 17.71 100.02
C GLN A 201 -10.58 16.34 99.35
N ARG A 202 -11.80 15.79 99.40
CA ARG A 202 -12.12 14.53 98.73
C ARG A 202 -12.00 14.67 97.21
N ALA A 203 -12.50 15.76 96.64
CA ALA A 203 -12.42 16.02 95.20
C ALA A 203 -10.96 16.11 94.74
N LEU A 204 -10.11 16.83 95.48
CA LEU A 204 -8.67 16.93 95.20
C LEU A 204 -7.99 15.55 95.24
N LEU A 205 -8.24 14.73 96.27
CA LEU A 205 -7.66 13.38 96.35
C LEU A 205 -8.15 12.46 95.23
N GLN A 206 -9.40 12.60 94.80
CA GLN A 206 -9.94 11.84 93.65
C GLN A 206 -9.27 12.28 92.34
N GLU A 207 -9.05 13.57 92.16
CA GLU A 207 -8.35 14.13 91.00
C GLU A 207 -6.89 13.67 90.95
N GLU A 208 -6.15 13.80 92.05
CA GLU A 208 -4.76 13.33 92.16
C GLU A 208 -4.61 11.84 91.87
N ARG A 209 -5.52 11.02 92.42
CA ARG A 209 -5.58 9.58 92.12
C ARG A 209 -5.78 9.36 90.62
N GLY A 210 -6.74 10.05 90.02
CA GLY A 210 -7.03 9.96 88.58
C GLY A 210 -5.82 10.33 87.73
N MET A 211 -5.12 11.41 88.09
CA MET A 211 -3.90 11.85 87.43
C MET A 211 -2.78 10.80 87.52
N ARG A 212 -2.53 10.25 88.71
CA ARG A 212 -1.52 9.20 88.88
C ARG A 212 -1.83 7.92 88.13
N GLN A 213 -3.11 7.51 88.09
CA GLN A 213 -3.52 6.37 87.27
C GLN A 213 -3.30 6.62 85.77
N GLN A 214 -3.58 7.83 85.29
CA GLN A 214 -3.33 8.18 83.89
C GLN A 214 -1.84 8.22 83.56
N GLU A 215 -1.00 8.73 84.46
CA GLU A 215 0.45 8.72 84.29
C GLU A 215 0.99 7.29 84.24
N LEU A 216 0.52 6.41 85.13
CA LEU A 216 0.85 4.99 85.12
C LEU A 216 0.43 4.31 83.80
N ALA A 217 -0.78 4.58 83.31
CA ALA A 217 -1.26 4.05 82.04
C ALA A 217 -0.41 4.53 80.85
N LYS A 218 -0.04 5.82 80.81
CA LYS A 218 0.83 6.37 79.77
C LYS A 218 2.24 5.78 79.84
N ALA A 219 2.79 5.59 81.04
CA ALA A 219 4.10 4.95 81.23
C ALA A 219 4.05 3.51 80.72
N TRP A 220 3.00 2.77 81.07
CA TRP A 220 2.78 1.41 80.59
C TRP A 220 2.67 1.33 79.06
N GLU A 221 1.91 2.21 78.42
CA GLU A 221 1.83 2.27 76.96
C GLU A 221 3.19 2.54 76.30
N ARG A 222 4.03 3.41 76.90
CA ARG A 222 5.39 3.64 76.41
C ARG A 222 6.26 2.40 76.54
N GLU A 223 6.26 1.74 77.69
CA GLU A 223 7.01 0.50 77.91
C GLU A 223 6.63 -0.59 76.88
N VAL A 224 5.33 -0.78 76.64
CA VAL A 224 4.81 -1.71 75.64
C VAL A 224 5.29 -1.32 74.23
N ASN A 225 5.18 -0.04 73.87
CA ASN A 225 5.59 0.45 72.55
C ASN A 225 7.11 0.33 72.34
N ASP A 226 7.91 0.66 73.34
CA ASP A 226 9.37 0.54 73.28
C ASP A 226 9.79 -0.92 73.11
N TYR A 227 9.13 -1.84 73.83
CA TYR A 227 9.35 -3.27 73.64
C TYR A 227 8.97 -3.73 72.23
N VAL A 228 7.78 -3.38 71.74
CA VAL A 228 7.35 -3.71 70.37
C VAL A 228 8.31 -3.14 69.34
N GLN A 229 8.81 -1.91 69.52
CA GLN A 229 9.82 -1.31 68.63
C GLN A 229 11.16 -2.03 68.71
N SER A 230 11.61 -2.47 69.88
CA SER A 230 12.86 -3.22 70.02
C SER A 230 12.82 -4.56 69.26
N VAL A 231 11.68 -5.25 69.28
CA VAL A 231 11.48 -6.55 68.62
C VAL A 231 11.19 -6.39 67.13
N MET A 232 10.31 -5.45 66.75
CA MET A 232 9.87 -5.26 65.38
C MET A 232 10.79 -4.35 64.57
N GLY A 233 11.55 -3.45 65.21
CA GLY A 233 12.44 -2.49 64.56
C GLY A 233 13.44 -3.15 63.60
N PRO A 234 14.23 -4.15 64.03
CA PRO A 234 15.15 -4.87 63.15
C PRO A 234 14.43 -5.57 61.99
N LYS A 235 13.26 -6.18 62.25
CA LYS A 235 12.44 -6.84 61.21
C LYS A 235 11.93 -5.84 60.17
N LEU A 236 11.46 -4.67 60.60
CA LEU A 236 11.01 -3.58 59.74
C LEU A 236 12.15 -3.03 58.89
N ALA A 237 13.34 -2.87 59.46
CA ALA A 237 14.53 -2.44 58.72
C ALA A 237 14.93 -3.46 57.65
N ALA A 238 15.02 -4.74 58.02
CA ALA A 238 15.34 -5.81 57.07
C ALA A 238 14.31 -5.92 55.94
N TRP A 239 13.02 -5.77 56.25
CA TRP A 239 11.95 -5.76 55.26
C TRP A 239 12.06 -4.57 54.30
N ARG A 240 12.36 -3.35 54.80
CA ARG A 240 12.57 -2.17 53.96
C ARG A 240 13.73 -2.35 52.98
N GLU A 241 14.85 -2.89 53.45
CA GLU A 241 16.01 -3.16 52.59
C GLU A 241 15.67 -4.21 51.52
N LYS A 242 14.99 -5.30 51.91
CA LYS A 242 14.53 -6.32 50.95
C LYS A 242 13.53 -5.77 49.93
N ALA A 243 12.63 -4.87 50.36
CA ALA A 243 11.67 -4.22 49.46
C ALA A 243 12.38 -3.32 48.44
N LYS A 244 13.40 -2.56 48.89
CA LYS A 244 14.23 -1.71 48.02
C LYS A 244 15.04 -2.54 47.02
N SER A 245 15.70 -3.60 47.48
CA SER A 245 16.47 -4.49 46.60
C SER A 245 15.56 -5.18 45.58
N SER A 246 14.41 -5.70 46.00
CA SER A 246 13.42 -6.31 45.10
C SER A 246 12.90 -5.32 44.06
N LEU A 247 12.62 -4.07 44.45
CA LEU A 247 12.21 -3.03 43.50
C LEU A 247 13.29 -2.76 42.44
N SER A 248 14.55 -2.68 42.86
CA SER A 248 15.68 -2.47 41.94
C SER A 248 15.81 -3.61 40.92
N GLN A 249 15.66 -4.86 41.39
CA GLN A 249 15.70 -6.06 40.54
C GLN A 249 14.51 -6.13 39.58
N GLN A 250 13.32 -5.74 40.03
CA GLN A 250 12.13 -5.68 39.18
C GLN A 250 12.27 -4.62 38.09
N LYS A 251 12.81 -3.44 38.42
CA LYS A 251 13.10 -2.39 37.44
C LYS A 251 14.12 -2.83 36.41
N SER A 252 15.23 -3.45 36.82
CA SER A 252 16.23 -3.96 35.87
C SER A 252 15.66 -5.05 34.97
N ALA A 253 14.86 -5.97 35.51
CA ALA A 253 14.20 -7.00 34.72
C ALA A 253 13.18 -6.41 33.72
N ALA A 254 12.47 -5.33 34.10
CA ALA A 254 11.54 -4.65 33.21
C ALA A 254 12.26 -3.97 32.03
N VAL A 255 13.39 -3.29 32.30
CA VAL A 255 14.23 -2.70 31.25
C VAL A 255 14.78 -3.77 30.29
N LEU A 256 15.24 -4.90 30.82
CA LEU A 256 15.69 -6.02 29.99
C LEU A 256 14.56 -6.53 29.09
N LYS A 257 13.36 -6.76 29.63
CA LYS A 257 12.20 -7.18 28.85
C LYS A 257 11.77 -6.16 27.79
N GLN A 258 11.86 -4.87 28.10
CA GLN A 258 11.60 -3.80 27.14
C GLN A 258 12.62 -3.86 26.00
N SER A 259 13.92 -4.04 26.32
CA SER A 259 14.97 -4.15 25.31
C SER A 259 14.82 -5.41 24.44
N GLU A 260 14.43 -6.55 25.04
CA GLU A 260 14.15 -7.79 24.32
C GLU A 260 12.93 -7.65 23.40
N ALA A 261 11.89 -6.93 23.84
CA ALA A 261 10.74 -6.62 22.99
C ALA A 261 11.16 -5.73 21.80
N GLN A 262 11.93 -4.67 22.05
CA GLN A 262 12.43 -3.78 21.00
C GLN A 262 13.29 -4.55 19.98
N GLN A 263 14.17 -5.44 20.45
CA GLN A 263 15.00 -6.26 19.57
C GLN A 263 14.17 -7.21 18.72
N ARG A 264 13.15 -7.86 19.29
CA ARG A 264 12.25 -8.74 18.53
C ARG A 264 11.46 -7.98 17.48
N ASP A 265 10.92 -6.82 17.81
CA ASP A 265 10.14 -6.00 16.87
C ASP A 265 11.03 -5.47 15.74
N THR A 266 12.25 -5.03 16.08
CA THR A 266 13.26 -4.60 15.11
C THR A 266 13.67 -5.75 14.18
N ALA A 267 13.93 -6.94 14.73
CA ALA A 267 14.29 -8.11 13.94
C ALA A 267 13.13 -8.57 13.02
N ALA A 268 11.90 -8.58 13.52
CA ALA A 268 10.71 -8.92 12.73
C ALA A 268 10.50 -7.93 11.58
N MET A 269 10.67 -6.63 11.83
CA MET A 269 10.59 -5.60 10.79
C MET A 269 11.71 -5.77 9.75
N GLN A 270 12.96 -6.01 10.17
CA GLN A 270 14.07 -6.26 9.25
C GLN A 270 13.82 -7.48 8.37
N GLN A 271 13.29 -8.57 8.92
CA GLN A 271 12.89 -9.74 8.14
C GLN A 271 11.79 -9.40 7.13
N GLN A 272 10.77 -8.63 7.53
CA GLN A 272 9.72 -8.21 6.61
C GLN A 272 10.27 -7.33 5.48
N MET A 273 11.16 -6.39 5.79
CA MET A 273 11.83 -5.56 4.78
C MET A 273 12.65 -6.39 3.80
N GLN A 274 13.42 -7.38 4.28
CA GLN A 274 14.19 -8.30 3.42
C GLN A 274 13.27 -9.13 2.52
N MET A 275 12.15 -9.64 3.04
CA MET A 275 11.16 -10.37 2.25
C MET A 275 10.53 -9.49 1.17
N THR A 276 10.14 -8.26 1.51
CA THR A 276 9.60 -7.31 0.52
C THR A 276 10.66 -6.92 -0.52
N ALA A 277 11.92 -6.73 -0.13
CA ALA A 277 13.01 -6.47 -1.06
C ALA A 277 13.25 -7.64 -2.01
N ALA A 278 13.24 -8.88 -1.51
CA ALA A 278 13.35 -10.09 -2.31
C ALA A 278 12.18 -10.23 -3.30
N GLN A 279 10.94 -9.96 -2.86
CA GLN A 279 9.76 -9.94 -3.72
C GLN A 279 9.87 -8.89 -4.83
N LYS A 280 10.35 -7.67 -4.51
CA LYS A 280 10.58 -6.62 -5.52
C LYS A 280 11.65 -7.03 -6.54
N LEU A 281 12.73 -7.68 -6.10
CA LEU A 281 13.75 -8.21 -7.01
C LEU A 281 13.20 -9.29 -7.93
N GLN A 282 12.39 -10.21 -7.40
CA GLN A 282 11.70 -11.23 -8.19
C GLN A 282 10.72 -10.62 -9.20
N GLN A 283 9.91 -9.64 -8.79
CA GLN A 283 9.01 -8.92 -9.70
C GLN A 283 9.77 -8.23 -10.84
N ARG A 284 10.91 -7.57 -10.53
CA ARG A 284 11.77 -6.97 -11.56
C ARG A 284 12.32 -8.00 -12.53
N ALA A 285 12.74 -9.16 -12.04
CA ALA A 285 13.22 -10.24 -12.90
C ALA A 285 12.11 -10.76 -13.83
N GLN A 286 10.90 -10.97 -13.30
CA GLN A 286 9.74 -11.39 -14.09
C GLN A 286 9.34 -10.35 -15.16
N ILE A 287 9.34 -9.05 -14.81
CA ILE A 287 9.06 -7.98 -15.79
C ILE A 287 10.09 -7.99 -16.92
N LYS A 288 11.38 -8.18 -16.60
CA LYS A 288 12.45 -8.27 -17.62
C LYS A 288 12.26 -9.48 -18.53
N GLU A 289 11.89 -10.63 -17.98
CA GLU A 289 11.61 -11.84 -18.75
C GLU A 289 10.41 -11.64 -19.69
N MET A 290 9.30 -11.09 -19.19
CA MET A 290 8.14 -10.75 -20.02
C MET A 290 8.48 -9.75 -21.11
N MET A 291 9.32 -8.74 -20.84
CA MET A 291 9.78 -7.81 -21.87
C MET A 291 10.63 -8.49 -22.95
N ALA A 292 11.48 -9.46 -22.58
CA ALA A 292 12.27 -10.22 -23.56
C ALA A 292 11.36 -11.06 -24.46
N GLN A 293 10.40 -11.79 -23.89
CA GLN A 293 9.41 -12.56 -24.63
C GLN A 293 8.59 -11.66 -25.58
N LYS A 294 8.11 -10.52 -25.09
CA LYS A 294 7.37 -9.55 -25.91
C LYS A 294 8.21 -8.93 -27.03
N ALA A 295 9.50 -8.69 -26.77
CA ALA A 295 10.42 -8.20 -27.81
C ALA A 295 10.62 -9.25 -28.93
N GLU A 296 10.75 -10.52 -28.57
CA GLU A 296 10.82 -11.62 -29.54
C GLU A 296 9.50 -11.76 -30.34
N GLU A 297 8.35 -11.70 -29.67
CA GLU A 297 7.02 -11.71 -30.33
C GLU A 297 6.86 -10.54 -31.32
N ILE A 298 7.24 -9.33 -30.91
CA ILE A 298 7.20 -8.14 -31.77
C ILE A 298 8.12 -8.33 -32.97
N GLN A 299 9.34 -8.85 -32.78
CA GLN A 299 10.29 -9.07 -33.86
C GLN A 299 9.80 -10.14 -34.84
N ALA A 300 9.25 -11.24 -34.33
CA ALA A 300 8.70 -12.33 -35.14
C ALA A 300 7.51 -11.83 -35.97
N LEU A 301 6.58 -11.09 -35.35
CA LEU A 301 5.40 -10.55 -36.02
C LEU A 301 5.75 -9.45 -37.04
N ASP A 302 6.68 -8.54 -36.71
CA ASP A 302 7.19 -7.53 -37.64
C ASP A 302 7.86 -8.20 -38.86
N THR A 303 8.63 -9.26 -38.63
CA THR A 303 9.25 -10.03 -39.72
C THR A 303 8.21 -10.74 -40.59
N HIS A 304 7.18 -11.33 -39.97
CA HIS A 304 6.08 -11.97 -40.68
C HIS A 304 5.34 -10.98 -41.58
N ILE A 305 4.90 -9.85 -41.03
CA ILE A 305 4.22 -8.77 -41.77
C ILE A 305 5.08 -8.30 -42.96
N ARG A 306 6.38 -8.07 -42.74
CA ARG A 306 7.30 -7.64 -43.81
C ARG A 306 7.49 -8.70 -44.89
N ASN A 307 7.52 -9.98 -44.53
CA ASN A 307 7.62 -11.06 -45.50
C ASN A 307 6.36 -11.15 -46.38
N ASP A 308 5.18 -11.02 -45.79
CA ASP A 308 3.91 -11.02 -46.52
C ASP A 308 3.79 -9.83 -47.47
N ILE A 309 4.15 -8.63 -46.99
CA ILE A 309 4.22 -7.41 -47.82
C ILE A 309 5.22 -7.61 -48.96
N SER A 310 6.40 -8.19 -48.68
CA SER A 310 7.41 -8.46 -49.71
C SER A 310 6.91 -9.47 -50.74
N GLY A 311 6.15 -10.48 -50.33
CA GLY A 311 5.53 -11.46 -51.21
C GLY A 311 4.50 -10.84 -52.15
N LYS A 312 3.60 -9.99 -51.63
CA LYS A 312 2.63 -9.24 -52.43
C LYS A 312 3.32 -8.19 -53.33
N ALA A 313 4.36 -7.52 -52.84
CA ALA A 313 5.16 -6.59 -53.64
C ALA A 313 5.85 -7.31 -54.82
N ALA A 314 6.39 -8.52 -54.60
CA ALA A 314 6.96 -9.33 -55.67
C ALA A 314 5.92 -9.70 -56.74
N LYS A 315 4.66 -10.00 -56.34
CA LYS A 315 3.54 -10.21 -57.29
C LYS A 315 3.30 -8.97 -58.15
N ILE A 316 3.21 -7.79 -57.55
CA ILE A 316 3.03 -6.51 -58.27
C ILE A 316 4.22 -6.22 -59.20
N ALA A 317 5.45 -6.45 -58.73
CA ALA A 317 6.65 -6.27 -59.55
C ALA A 317 6.64 -7.15 -60.81
N ILE A 318 6.17 -8.39 -60.70
CA ILE A 318 6.04 -9.30 -61.85
C ILE A 318 4.94 -8.82 -62.80
N LEU A 319 3.79 -8.39 -62.28
CA LEU A 319 2.63 -7.94 -63.08
C LEU A 319 2.94 -6.68 -63.90
N HIS A 320 3.65 -5.71 -63.31
CA HIS A 320 3.99 -4.45 -63.96
C HIS A 320 5.38 -4.43 -64.61
N HIS A 321 6.08 -5.56 -64.63
CA HIS A 321 7.45 -5.70 -65.15
C HIS A 321 8.48 -4.76 -64.49
N PHE A 322 8.28 -4.42 -63.21
CA PHE A 322 9.28 -3.67 -62.45
C PHE A 322 10.52 -4.54 -62.18
N THR A 323 11.69 -3.91 -62.27
CA THR A 323 12.96 -4.59 -61.95
C THR A 323 13.16 -4.69 -60.43
N MET A 324 12.59 -3.74 -59.67
CA MET A 324 12.65 -3.67 -58.20
C MET A 324 11.54 -2.74 -57.68
N ILE A 325 11.08 -2.99 -56.46
CA ILE A 325 10.22 -2.07 -55.69
C ILE A 325 11.02 -1.53 -54.51
N LEU A 326 11.04 -0.21 -54.33
CA LEU A 326 11.73 0.47 -53.26
C LEU A 326 10.74 0.91 -52.17
N ALA A 327 11.07 0.60 -50.92
CA ALA A 327 10.35 1.09 -49.76
C ALA A 327 10.74 2.55 -49.46
N ASN A 328 9.75 3.40 -49.26
CA ASN A 328 9.89 4.79 -48.85
C ASN A 328 9.27 4.95 -47.44
N PRO A 329 10.01 5.49 -46.46
CA PRO A 329 11.44 5.77 -46.50
C PRO A 329 12.28 4.49 -46.45
N ALA A 330 13.42 4.47 -47.13
CA ALA A 330 14.33 3.31 -47.15
C ALA A 330 15.19 3.28 -45.87
N GLU A 331 15.40 2.08 -45.33
CA GLU A 331 16.35 1.91 -44.22
C GLU A 331 17.78 2.11 -44.72
N ASP A 332 18.52 3.03 -44.10
CA ASP A 332 19.94 3.23 -44.41
C ASP A 332 20.76 2.00 -43.96
N LEU A 333 21.53 1.42 -44.86
CA LEU A 333 22.44 0.31 -44.58
C LEU A 333 23.50 0.69 -43.53
N ALA A 334 23.89 1.97 -43.48
CA ALA A 334 24.83 2.46 -42.47
C ALA A 334 24.25 2.39 -41.05
N PHE A 335 22.92 2.44 -40.88
CA PHE A 335 22.25 2.30 -39.59
C PHE A 335 22.33 0.86 -39.04
N LYS A 336 22.46 -0.15 -39.91
CA LYS A 336 22.57 -1.58 -39.52
C LYS A 336 23.99 -2.02 -39.21
N LEU A 337 24.99 -1.20 -39.52
CA LEU A 337 26.39 -1.51 -39.23
C LEU A 337 26.72 -1.18 -37.77
N PRO A 338 27.43 -2.06 -37.04
CA PRO A 338 27.87 -1.80 -35.67
C PRO A 338 29.04 -0.80 -35.66
N VAL A 339 28.76 0.47 -35.96
CA VAL A 339 29.75 1.54 -35.96
C VAL A 339 29.52 2.43 -34.74
N ASN A 340 30.54 2.55 -33.89
CA ASN A 340 30.47 3.37 -32.68
C ASN A 340 30.68 4.85 -33.03
N LEU A 341 29.66 5.48 -33.62
CA LEU A 341 29.66 6.90 -34.00
C LEU A 341 29.11 7.77 -32.86
N PRO A 342 29.69 8.98 -32.64
CA PRO A 342 29.13 9.97 -31.70
C PRO A 342 27.71 10.36 -32.12
N ALA A 343 26.87 10.76 -31.16
CA ALA A 343 25.44 11.02 -31.39
C ALA A 343 25.15 12.04 -32.52
N SER A 344 26.07 12.97 -32.77
CA SER A 344 25.99 13.96 -33.86
C SER A 344 26.28 13.41 -35.27
N MET A 345 26.80 12.19 -35.38
CA MET A 345 27.16 11.52 -36.65
C MET A 345 26.42 10.20 -36.86
N LYS A 346 25.37 9.92 -36.07
CA LYS A 346 24.53 8.75 -36.32
C LYS A 346 23.71 9.00 -37.58
N PRO A 347 23.79 8.12 -38.61
CA PRO A 347 22.97 8.26 -39.80
C PRO A 347 21.49 8.19 -39.43
N GLU A 348 20.64 8.94 -40.14
CA GLU A 348 19.19 8.82 -40.00
C GLU A 348 18.77 7.41 -40.42
N ARG A 349 17.92 6.76 -39.61
CA ARG A 349 17.49 5.37 -39.86
C ARG A 349 16.75 5.21 -41.19
N PHE A 350 16.04 6.25 -41.60
CA PHE A 350 15.10 6.24 -42.71
C PHE A 350 15.40 7.44 -43.62
N MET A 351 15.73 7.17 -44.88
CA MET A 351 15.99 8.20 -45.88
C MET A 351 14.86 8.25 -46.92
N PRO A 352 14.40 9.45 -47.33
CA PRO A 352 13.41 9.56 -48.39
C PRO A 352 14.03 9.10 -49.72
N VAL A 353 13.30 8.25 -50.45
CA VAL A 353 13.71 7.79 -51.78
C VAL A 353 13.07 8.71 -52.82
N VAL A 354 13.90 9.33 -53.66
CA VAL A 354 13.44 10.19 -54.76
C VAL A 354 13.99 9.66 -56.08
N GLY A 355 13.10 9.24 -56.97
CA GLY A 355 13.45 8.74 -58.30
C GLY A 355 12.77 9.54 -59.42
N SER A 356 13.40 9.58 -60.60
CA SER A 356 12.86 10.25 -61.80
C SER A 356 11.99 9.34 -62.67
N ASP A 357 12.18 8.02 -62.61
CA ASP A 357 11.47 6.99 -63.37
C ASP A 357 10.79 5.97 -62.43
N THR A 358 10.08 6.47 -61.42
CA THR A 358 9.40 5.66 -60.39
C THR A 358 7.89 5.78 -60.48
N GLU A 359 7.18 4.65 -60.34
CA GLU A 359 5.73 4.61 -60.22
C GLU A 359 5.32 4.29 -58.77
N ASP A 360 4.42 5.09 -58.20
CA ASP A 360 3.91 4.85 -56.84
C ASP A 360 2.84 3.75 -56.88
N VAL A 361 3.16 2.59 -56.28
CA VAL A 361 2.29 1.42 -56.23
C VAL A 361 1.75 1.17 -54.82
N THR A 362 1.78 2.19 -53.96
CA THR A 362 1.32 2.11 -52.57
C THR A 362 -0.14 1.65 -52.48
N ASP A 363 -1.06 2.28 -53.23
CA ASP A 363 -2.50 1.98 -53.12
C ASP A 363 -2.84 0.58 -53.65
N GLU A 364 -2.14 0.14 -54.70
CA GLU A 364 -2.31 -1.21 -55.26
C GLU A 364 -1.81 -2.27 -54.27
N LEU A 365 -0.63 -2.05 -53.67
CA LEU A 365 -0.08 -2.95 -52.66
C LEU A 365 -0.92 -2.97 -51.38
N VAL A 366 -1.47 -1.84 -50.94
CA VAL A 366 -2.42 -1.77 -49.81
C VAL A 366 -3.64 -2.66 -50.08
N SER A 367 -4.19 -2.61 -51.30
CA SER A 367 -5.34 -3.44 -51.67
C SER A 367 -4.99 -4.94 -51.63
N GLU A 368 -3.84 -5.33 -52.16
CA GLU A 368 -3.36 -6.72 -52.21
C GLU A 368 -2.92 -7.26 -50.83
N VAL A 369 -2.46 -6.40 -49.93
CA VAL A 369 -2.11 -6.78 -48.55
C VAL A 369 -3.36 -6.91 -47.68
N SER A 370 -4.39 -6.09 -47.92
CA SER A 370 -5.66 -6.17 -47.17
C SER A 370 -6.44 -7.47 -47.44
N THR A 371 -6.25 -8.09 -48.61
CA THR A 371 -6.89 -9.36 -49.00
C THR A 371 -6.22 -10.60 -48.39
N LEU A 372 -5.08 -10.46 -47.70
CA LEU A 372 -4.43 -11.57 -46.97
C LEU A 372 -5.35 -12.20 -45.91
N SER A 373 -6.33 -11.45 -45.42
CA SER A 373 -7.36 -11.91 -44.48
C SER A 373 -8.26 -13.01 -45.07
N ASP A 374 -8.46 -13.04 -46.39
CA ASP A 374 -9.41 -13.94 -47.08
C ASP A 374 -8.75 -15.24 -47.59
N ASP A 375 -7.44 -15.27 -47.84
CA ASP A 375 -6.74 -16.48 -48.32
C ASP A 375 -6.39 -17.48 -47.19
N GLY A 376 -6.55 -17.09 -45.91
CA GLY A 376 -6.16 -17.90 -44.74
C GLY A 376 -7.25 -18.80 -44.15
N ALA A 377 -8.48 -18.78 -44.65
CA ALA A 377 -9.62 -19.50 -44.05
C ALA A 377 -9.83 -20.94 -44.55
N ASP A 378 -9.12 -21.39 -45.59
CA ASP A 378 -9.35 -22.72 -46.20
C ASP A 378 -8.24 -23.77 -45.90
N GLY A 379 -7.40 -23.51 -44.90
CA GLY A 379 -6.15 -24.25 -44.71
C GLY A 379 -5.94 -25.02 -43.41
N SER A 380 -6.95 -25.29 -42.57
CA SER A 380 -6.74 -26.21 -41.42
C SER A 380 -8.04 -26.79 -40.84
N SER A 381 -8.65 -27.70 -41.56
CA SER A 381 -9.49 -28.75 -40.97
C SER A 381 -9.10 -30.08 -41.58
N GLU A 382 -8.06 -30.73 -41.02
CA GLU A 382 -7.85 -32.19 -41.07
C GLU A 382 -6.45 -32.53 -40.50
N ASN A 383 -6.37 -32.84 -39.21
CA ASN A 383 -5.99 -34.17 -38.73
C ASN A 383 -5.75 -34.20 -37.21
N SER A 384 -6.57 -35.05 -36.58
CA SER A 384 -6.36 -35.93 -35.40
C SER A 384 -5.59 -35.43 -34.18
#